data_AF-A0A2E7UWQ4-F1
#
_entry.id   AF-A0A2E7UWQ4-F1
#
_cell.length_a   1.000
_cell.length_b   1.000
_cell.length_c   1.000
_cell.angle_alpha   90.00
_cell.angle_beta   90.00
_cell.angle_gamma   90.00
#
_symmetry.space_group_name_H-M   'P 1'
#
loop_
_entity.id
_entity.type
_entity.pdbx_description
1 polymer ?
#
loop_
_entity_poly.entity_id
_entity_poly.type
_entity_poly.pdbx_seq_one_letter_code
_entity_poly.pdbx_strand_id
1 'polypeptide(L)' 'MKVVNSLKSLKAAASDTQIVRRRGKLFLISKSNPRLKARQGGTSKKAKRRAKR' A
#
# COMPACT_ATOMS: atom_id res chain seq x y z
N MET A 1 -3.16 7.69 -6.20
CA MET A 1 -2.98 6.32 -5.64
C MET A 1 -1.54 6.18 -5.17
N LYS A 2 -1.32 5.89 -3.88
CA LYS A 2 0.02 5.79 -3.28
C LYS A 2 0.63 4.40 -3.48
N VAL A 3 1.96 4.30 -3.47
CA VAL A 3 2.70 3.03 -3.61
C VAL A 3 3.50 2.83 -2.33
N VAL A 4 3.21 1.77 -1.57
CA VAL A 4 3.73 1.57 -0.21
C VAL A 4 4.14 0.11 0.01
N ASN A 5 5.05 -0.12 0.95
CA ASN A 5 5.48 -1.47 1.29
C ASN A 5 4.47 -2.22 2.19
N SER A 6 3.68 -1.48 2.98
CA SER A 6 2.68 -2.03 3.90
C SER A 6 1.36 -1.27 3.78
N LEU A 7 0.26 -2.01 3.74
CA LEU A 7 -1.11 -1.47 3.72
C LEU A 7 -1.74 -1.40 5.12
N LYS A 8 -1.10 -2.00 6.14
CA LYS A 8 -1.68 -2.16 7.49
C LYS A 8 -2.03 -0.83 8.13
N SER A 9 -1.10 0.12 8.13
CA SER A 9 -1.31 1.45 8.73
C SER A 9 -2.40 2.25 8.02
N LEU A 10 -2.52 2.08 6.70
CA LEU A 10 -3.53 2.80 5.91
C LEU A 10 -4.94 2.21 6.09
N LYS A 11 -5.05 0.89 6.27
CA LYS A 11 -6.33 0.24 6.59
C LYS A 11 -6.89 0.69 7.94
N ALA A 12 -6.01 0.90 8.93
CA ALA A 12 -6.42 1.35 10.26
C ALA A 12 -6.88 2.82 10.29
N ALA A 13 -6.54 3.62 9.28
CA ALA A 13 -6.85 5.05 9.25
C ALA A 13 -8.33 5.36 8.95
N ALA A 14 -9.08 4.44 8.33
CA ALA A 14 -10.51 4.63 8.04
C ALA A 14 -11.24 3.28 7.87
N SER A 15 -12.46 3.21 8.40
CA SER A 15 -13.30 1.99 8.41
C SER A 15 -13.85 1.61 7.03
N ASP A 16 -13.99 2.56 6.11
CA ASP A 16 -14.50 2.36 4.74
C ASP A 16 -13.47 1.79 3.77
N THR A 17 -12.23 1.58 4.23
CA THR A 17 -11.15 1.09 3.38
C THR A 17 -11.15 -0.43 3.28
N GLN A 18 -11.01 -0.94 2.05
CA GLN A 18 -10.98 -2.37 1.78
C GLN A 18 -9.69 -2.78 1.06
N ILE A 19 -9.09 -3.88 1.52
CA ILE A 19 -7.96 -4.50 0.84
C ILE A 19 -8.50 -5.49 -0.20
N VAL A 20 -8.06 -5.33 -1.44
CA VAL A 20 -8.46 -6.15 -2.59
C VAL A 20 -7.24 -6.59 -3.38
N ARG A 21 -7.30 -7.81 -3.92
CA ARG A 21 -6.27 -8.35 -4.82
C ARG A 21 -6.72 -8.15 -6.26
N ARG A 22 -5.94 -7.42 -7.07
CA ARG A 22 -6.25 -7.11 -8.47
C ARG A 22 -5.00 -7.30 -9.32
N ARG A 23 -5.09 -8.02 -10.45
CA ARG A 23 -3.94 -8.27 -11.35
C ARG A 23 -2.68 -8.73 -10.61
N GLY A 24 -2.83 -9.66 -9.65
CA GLY A 24 -1.74 -10.19 -8.84
C GLY A 24 -1.17 -9.26 -7.76
N LYS A 25 -1.67 -8.03 -7.61
CA LYS A 25 -1.18 -7.05 -6.62
C LYS A 25 -2.25 -6.74 -5.56
N LEU A 26 -1.81 -6.42 -4.35
CA LEU A 26 -2.65 -5.98 -3.25
C LEU A 26 -2.88 -4.46 -3.32
N PHE A 27 -4.13 -4.05 -3.20
CA PHE A 27 -4.55 -2.65 -3.21
C PHE A 27 -5.42 -2.35 -2.00
N LEU A 28 -5.25 -1.18 -1.43
CA LEU A 28 -6.22 -0.56 -0.54
C LEU A 28 -7.11 0.37 -1.38
N ILE A 29 -8.40 0.09 -1.40
CA ILE A 29 -9.42 0.92 -2.05
C ILE A 29 -10.25 1.58 -0.96
N SER A 30 -10.38 2.91 -1.01
CA SER A 30 -11.41 3.65 -0.29
C SER A 30 -12.35 4.28 -1.32
N LYS A 31 -13.65 4.19 -1.08
CA LYS A 31 -14.67 4.83 -1.90
C LYS A 31 -14.88 6.28 -1.46
N SER A 32 -14.80 6.55 -0.16
CA SER A 32 -15.06 7.88 0.41
C SER A 32 -13.86 8.83 0.29
N ASN A 33 -12.63 8.33 0.40
CA ASN A 33 -11.43 9.15 0.33
C ASN A 33 -10.37 8.59 -0.65
N PRO A 34 -10.27 9.15 -1.86
CA PRO A 34 -9.32 8.68 -2.87
C PRO A 34 -7.85 8.89 -2.49
N ARG A 35 -7.54 9.77 -1.52
CA ARG A 35 -6.16 10.02 -1.04
C ARG A 35 -5.60 8.83 -0.24
N LEU A 36 -6.46 7.99 0.32
CA LEU A 36 -6.10 6.78 1.05
C LEU A 36 -5.84 5.58 0.11
N LYS A 37 -6.24 5.65 -1.17
CA LYS A 37 -6.01 4.55 -2.13
C LYS A 37 -4.51 4.26 -2.27
N ALA A 38 -4.13 3.00 -2.08
CA ALA A 38 -2.74 2.57 -2.13
C ALA A 38 -2.55 1.21 -2.81
N ARG A 39 -1.35 0.96 -3.33
CA ARG A 39 -0.91 -0.32 -3.89
C ARG A 39 0.28 -0.82 -3.09
N GLN A 40 0.28 -2.09 -2.74
CA GLN A 40 1.44 -2.75 -2.16
C GLN A 40 2.49 -3.00 -3.24
N GLY A 41 3.69 -2.48 -3.05
CA GLY A 41 4.81 -2.65 -3.95
C GLY A 41 5.71 -1.42 -3.95
N GLY A 42 6.87 -1.53 -4.58
CA GLY A 42 7.93 -0.52 -4.54
C GLY A 42 9.23 -1.12 -4.04
N THR A 43 10.37 -0.51 -4.42
CA THR A 43 11.68 -0.96 -3.95
C THR A 43 11.73 -0.72 -2.45
N SER A 44 11.82 -1.81 -1.69
CA SER A 44 11.98 -1.69 -0.25
C SER A 44 13.24 -0.86 0.00
N LYS A 45 13.16 0.19 0.84
CA LYS A 45 14.38 0.83 1.36
C LYS A 45 15.34 -0.21 1.95
N LYS A 46 14.80 -1.38 2.36
CA LYS A 46 15.53 -2.58 2.77
C LYS A 46 16.41 -3.16 1.65
N ALA A 47 15.91 -3.30 0.41
CA ALA A 47 16.70 -3.74 -0.74
C ALA A 47 17.81 -2.73 -1.07
N LYS A 48 17.51 -1.42 -1.09
CA LYS A 48 18.53 -0.37 -1.29
C LYS A 48 19.59 -0.34 -0.18
N ARG A 49 19.20 -0.52 1.09
CA ARG A 49 20.14 -0.60 2.23
C ARG A 49 20.98 -1.87 2.20
N ARG A 50 20.46 -2.98 1.67
CA ARG A 50 21.18 -4.25 1.57
C ARG A 50 22.22 -4.26 0.44
N ALA A 51 22.02 -3.48 -0.61
CA ALA A 51 23.01 -3.26 -1.67
C ALA A 51 24.12 -2.24 -1.30
N LYS A 52 23.95 -1.50 -0.19
CA LYS A 52 24.91 -0.51 0.32
C LYS A 52 25.71 -1.01 1.54
N ARG A 53 25.46 -2.26 1.97
CA ARG A 53 26.28 -2.98 2.96
C ARG A 53 27.10 -4.00 2.19
#